data_AF-A0A0Q9RK73-F1
#
_entry.id   AF-A0A0Q9RK73-F1
#
_cell.length_a   1.000
_cell.length_b   1.000
_cell.length_c   1.000
_cell.angle_alpha   90.00
_cell.angle_beta   90.00
_cell.angle_gamma   90.00
#
_symmetry.space_group_name_H-M   'P 1'
#
loop_
_entity.id
_entity.type
_entity.pdbx_description
1 polymer ?
#
loop_
_entity_poly.entity_id
_entity_poly.type
_entity_poly.pdbx_seq_one_letter_code
_entity_poly.pdbx_strand_id
1 'polypeptide(L)'
;MTPTCDLLVRAGSADRAAFAEFYDATCTPAYLLARCLAGDVERAESLLLGAYAAAWRSASRFDPTRERALTWLLSLVQSSARQTHEERP
;
A
#
# COMPACT_ATOMS: atom_id res chain seq x y z
N MET A 1 -8.31 16.06 -10.82
CA MET A 1 -8.16 14.76 -10.14
C MET A 1 -6.79 14.24 -10.52
N THR A 2 -5.81 14.33 -9.62
CA THR A 2 -4.43 13.89 -9.91
C THR A 2 -4.41 12.38 -10.06
N PRO A 3 -3.86 11.82 -11.15
CA PRO A 3 -3.83 10.38 -11.32
C PRO A 3 -2.91 9.75 -10.27
N THR A 4 -3.35 8.62 -9.70
CA THR A 4 -2.68 7.93 -8.59
C THR A 4 -1.22 7.56 -8.89
N CYS A 5 -0.86 7.37 -10.16
CA CYS A 5 0.53 7.14 -10.58
C CYS A 5 1.43 8.37 -10.39
N ASP A 6 0.94 9.57 -10.68
CA ASP A 6 1.69 10.83 -10.50
C ASP A 6 1.96 11.09 -9.02
N LEU A 7 0.98 10.77 -8.16
CA LEU A 7 1.12 10.83 -6.71
C LEU A 7 2.23 9.90 -6.20
N LEU A 8 2.33 8.67 -6.71
CA LEU A 8 3.41 7.74 -6.34
C LEU A 8 4.78 8.18 -6.84
N VAL A 9 4.87 8.74 -8.06
CA VAL A 9 6.15 9.26 -8.60
C VAL A 9 6.66 10.40 -7.72
N ARG A 10 5.77 11.33 -7.33
CA ARG A 10 6.10 12.42 -6.39
C ARG A 10 6.46 11.89 -5.00
N ALA A 11 5.71 10.92 -4.48
CA ALA A 11 6.01 10.28 -3.21
C ALA A 11 7.40 9.60 -3.21
N GLY A 12 7.84 9.06 -4.35
CA GLY A 12 9.18 8.53 -4.54
C GLY A 12 10.31 9.54 -4.33
N SER A 13 10.00 10.84 -4.44
CA SER A 13 10.91 11.96 -4.11
C SER A 13 10.74 12.48 -2.68
N ALA A 14 10.17 11.66 -1.78
CA ALA A 14 9.84 12.01 -0.40
C ALA A 14 8.74 13.09 -0.22
N ASP A 15 7.91 13.33 -1.24
CA ASP A 15 6.72 14.19 -1.13
C ASP A 15 5.64 13.51 -0.26
N ARG A 16 5.56 13.92 1.00
CA ARG A 16 4.58 13.40 1.96
C ARG A 16 3.14 13.77 1.60
N ALA A 17 2.91 14.93 1.00
CA ALA A 17 1.57 15.37 0.63
C ALA A 17 1.03 14.52 -0.53
N ALA A 18 1.87 14.24 -1.53
CA ALA A 18 1.49 13.35 -2.62
C ALA A 18 1.16 11.93 -2.12
N PHE A 19 1.90 11.42 -1.13
CA PHE A 19 1.60 10.13 -0.54
C PHE A 19 0.33 10.12 0.32
N ALA A 20 0.01 11.22 0.99
CA ALA A 20 -1.26 11.36 1.71
C ALA A 20 -2.45 11.33 0.74
N GLU A 21 -2.37 12.07 -0.38
CA GLU A 21 -3.40 11.99 -1.44
C GLU A 21 -3.51 10.59 -2.04
N PHE A 22 -2.38 9.89 -2.21
CA PHE A 22 -2.36 8.50 -2.66
C PHE A 22 -3.07 7.58 -1.66
N TYR A 23 -2.79 7.75 -0.36
CA TYR A 23 -3.45 7.02 0.71
C TYR A 23 -4.96 7.26 0.68
N ASP A 24 -5.41 8.52 0.66
CA ASP A 24 -6.84 8.85 0.66
C ASP A 24 -7.58 8.26 -0.54
N ALA A 25 -6.94 8.21 -1.71
CA ALA A 25 -7.51 7.62 -2.92
C ALA A 25 -7.56 6.09 -2.91
N THR A 26 -6.76 5.41 -2.07
CA THR A 26 -6.55 3.95 -2.15
C THR A 26 -6.85 3.20 -0.85
N CYS A 27 -7.08 3.89 0.26
CA CYS A 27 -7.25 3.30 1.58
C CYS A 27 -8.45 2.35 1.64
N THR A 28 -9.56 2.71 0.99
CA THR A 28 -10.79 1.91 0.97
C THR A 28 -10.57 0.54 0.30
N PRO A 29 -10.14 0.45 -0.98
CA PRO A 29 -9.91 -0.86 -1.60
C PRO A 29 -8.77 -1.66 -0.94
N ALA A 30 -7.72 -1.00 -0.43
CA ALA A 30 -6.64 -1.67 0.28
C ALA A 30 -7.12 -2.28 1.61
N TYR A 31 -7.94 -1.54 2.38
CA TYR A 31 -8.51 -2.03 3.63
C TYR A 31 -9.48 -3.19 3.41
N LEU A 32 -10.33 -3.16 2.37
CA LEU A 32 -11.22 -4.27 2.06
C LEU A 32 -10.45 -5.57 1.78
N LEU A 33 -9.34 -5.49 1.04
CA LEU A 33 -8.47 -6.64 0.82
C LEU A 33 -7.79 -7.09 2.12
N ALA A 34 -7.26 -6.16 2.92
CA ALA A 34 -6.65 -6.49 4.20
C ALA A 34 -7.63 -7.18 5.16
N ARG A 35 -8.89 -6.71 5.23
CA ARG A 35 -9.97 -7.35 6.01
C ARG A 35 -10.26 -8.77 5.53
N CYS A 36 -10.26 -9.01 4.22
CA CYS A 36 -10.48 -10.33 3.65
C CYS A 36 -9.35 -11.31 4.00
N LEU A 37 -8.10 -10.82 4.09
CA LEU A 37 -6.92 -11.65 4.38
C LEU A 37 -6.67 -11.86 5.87
N ALA A 38 -7.01 -10.87 6.71
CA ALA A 38 -6.68 -10.86 8.13
C ALA A 38 -7.64 -11.67 9.02
N GLY A 39 -8.91 -11.80 8.65
CA GLY A 39 -9.94 -12.44 9.47
C GLY A 39 -10.48 -11.56 10.62
N ASP A 40 -9.64 -10.77 11.29
CA ASP A 40 -10.00 -9.85 12.38
C ASP A 40 -9.52 -8.40 12.13
N VAL A 41 -10.12 -7.45 12.86
CA VAL A 41 -9.97 -6.02 12.59
C VAL A 41 -8.55 -5.54 12.92
N GLU A 42 -8.01 -5.93 14.08
CA GLU A 42 -6.66 -5.53 14.51
C GLU A 42 -5.59 -5.99 13.52
N ARG A 43 -5.69 -7.23 13.05
CA ARG A 43 -4.77 -7.78 12.07
C ARG A 43 -4.92 -7.09 10.72
N ALA A 44 -6.13 -6.71 10.31
CA ALA A 44 -6.34 -5.97 9.07
C ALA A 44 -5.71 -4.57 9.11
N GLU A 45 -5.85 -3.86 10.23
CA GLU A 45 -5.22 -2.55 10.43
C GLU A 45 -3.69 -2.67 10.41
N SER A 46 -3.15 -3.68 11.09
CA SER A 46 -1.71 -3.96 11.08
C SER A 46 -1.19 -4.27 9.68
N LEU A 47 -1.91 -5.07 8.90
CA LEU A 47 -1.58 -5.35 7.50
C LEU A 47 -1.62 -4.10 6.63
N LEU A 48 -2.63 -3.25 6.80
CA LEU A 48 -2.77 -2.01 6.05
C LEU A 48 -1.59 -1.06 6.35
N LEU A 49 -1.25 -0.86 7.62
CA LEU A 49 -0.11 -0.04 8.04
C LEU A 49 1.21 -0.58 7.48
N GLY A 50 1.41 -1.90 7.55
CA GLY A 50 2.59 -2.56 6.98
C GLY A 50 2.70 -2.36 5.46
N ALA A 51 1.58 -2.48 4.74
CA ALA A 51 1.53 -2.31 3.30
C ALA A 51 1.84 -0.87 2.88
N TYR A 52 1.27 0.13 3.55
CA TYR A 52 1.59 1.54 3.25
C TYR A 52 3.02 1.91 3.64
N ALA A 53 3.56 1.36 4.73
CA ALA A 53 4.96 1.54 5.07
C ALA A 53 5.89 0.94 4.00
N ALA A 54 5.55 -0.24 3.46
CA ALA A 54 6.26 -0.85 2.35
C ALA A 54 6.11 -0.03 1.05
N ALA A 55 4.92 0.50 0.79
CA ALA A 55 4.65 1.37 -0.34
C ALA A 55 5.49 2.64 -0.28
N TRP A 56 5.57 3.31 0.87
CA TRP A 56 6.42 4.49 1.05
C TRP A 56 7.90 4.20 0.75
N ARG A 57 8.45 3.10 1.28
CA ARG A 57 9.85 2.70 1.02
C ARG A 57 10.13 2.33 -0.43
N SER A 58 9.11 1.85 -1.14
CA SER A 58 9.23 1.32 -2.50
C SER A 58 8.70 2.28 -3.57
N ALA A 59 8.13 3.43 -3.17
CA ALA A 59 7.52 4.41 -4.08
C ALA A 59 8.52 4.93 -5.13
N SER A 60 9.79 5.10 -4.74
CA SER A 60 10.87 5.50 -5.66
C SER A 60 11.17 4.48 -6.77
N ARG A 61 10.73 3.24 -6.61
CA ARG A 61 10.89 2.15 -7.59
C ARG A 61 9.62 1.88 -8.39
N PHE A 62 8.53 2.60 -8.12
CA PHE A 62 7.29 2.43 -8.85
C PHE A 62 7.45 2.95 -10.29
N ASP A 63 7.10 2.12 -11.25
CA ASP A 63 7.12 2.45 -12.68
C ASP A 63 5.69 2.41 -13.24
N PRO A 64 5.10 3.57 -13.57
CA PRO A 64 3.72 3.66 -14.06
C PRO A 64 3.52 3.03 -15.45
N THR A 65 4.59 2.71 -16.17
CA THR A 65 4.52 2.04 -17.49
C THR A 65 4.35 0.53 -17.37
N ARG A 66 4.74 -0.06 -16.23
CA ARG A 66 4.69 -1.51 -15.99
C ARG A 66 3.40 -1.96 -15.33
N GLU A 67 2.90 -1.20 -14.36
CA GLU A 67 1.75 -1.61 -13.55
C GLU A 67 0.96 -0.39 -13.05
N ARG A 68 -0.35 -0.59 -12.84
CA ARG A 68 -1.22 0.40 -12.23
C ARG A 68 -0.92 0.52 -10.73
N ALA A 69 -0.89 1.76 -10.23
CA ALA A 69 -0.61 2.08 -8.83
C ALA A 69 -1.46 1.28 -7.81
N LEU A 70 -2.75 1.08 -8.10
CA LEU A 70 -3.62 0.28 -7.24
C LEU A 70 -3.24 -1.20 -7.25
N THR A 71 -2.98 -1.81 -8.42
CA THR A 71 -2.59 -3.21 -8.51
C THR A 71 -1.28 -3.46 -7.76
N TRP A 72 -0.31 -2.56 -7.91
CA TRP A 72 0.95 -2.59 -7.19
C TRP A 72 0.75 -2.53 -5.66
N LEU A 73 -0.12 -1.62 -5.18
CA LEU A 73 -0.45 -1.52 -3.75
C LEU A 73 -1.12 -2.80 -3.22
N LEU A 74 -2.06 -3.38 -3.96
CA LEU A 74 -2.74 -4.62 -3.54
C LEU A 74 -1.76 -5.81 -3.48
N SER A 75 -0.73 -5.83 -4.34
CA SER A 75 0.37 -6.80 -4.26
C SER A 75 1.23 -6.62 -3.01
N LEU A 76 1.41 -5.37 -2.54
CA LEU A 76 2.06 -5.09 -1.26
C LEU A 76 1.22 -5.57 -0.07
N VAL A 77 -0.10 -5.33 -0.09
CA VAL A 77 -1.03 -5.84 0.95
C VAL A 77 -0.94 -7.37 1.08
N GLN A 78 -0.95 -8.08 -0.05
CA GLN A 78 -0.78 -9.54 -0.07
C GLN A 78 0.60 -9.97 0.45
N SER A 79 1.65 -9.22 0.13
CA SER A 79 3.00 -9.50 0.63
C SER A 79 3.14 -9.28 2.13
N SER A 80 2.52 -8.21 2.66
CA SER A 80 2.45 -7.97 4.11
C SER A 80 1.69 -9.08 4.83
N ALA A 81 0.61 -9.60 4.25
CA ALA A 81 -0.14 -10.72 4.81
C ALA A 81 0.72 -12.00 4.98
N ARG A 82 1.62 -12.25 4.02
CA ARG A 82 2.57 -13.38 4.11
C ARG A 82 3.61 -13.16 5.20
N GLN A 83 4.14 -11.93 5.35
CA GLN A 83 5.20 -11.63 6.30
C GLN A 83 4.74 -11.71 7.77
N THR A 84 3.50 -11.28 8.06
CA THR A 84 2.93 -11.40 9.42
C THR A 84 2.74 -12.85 9.87
N HIS A 85 2.82 -13.83 8.96
CA HIS A 85 2.70 -15.24 9.34
C HIS A 85 4.01 -15.85 9.90
N GLU A 86 5.13 -15.13 9.86
CA GLU A 86 6.46 -15.64 10.24
C GLU A 86 6.94 -15.23 11.65
N GLU A 87 6.20 -14.40 12.39
CA GLU A 87 6.51 -14.19 13.81
C GLU A 87 5.81 -15.24 14.67
N ARG A 88 6.53 -16.33 14.97
CA ARG A 88 6.57 -17.02 16.27
C ARG A 88 7.68 -18.08 16.26
N PRO A 89 8.51 -18.13 17.31
CA PRO A 89 8.12 -18.88 18.51
C PRO A 89 7.80 -18.00 19.71
#